data_AF-A0A4P6P8S8-F1
#
_entry.id   AF-A0A4P6P8S8-F1
#
_cell.length_a   1.000
_cell.length_b   1.000
_cell.length_c   1.000
_cell.angle_alpha   90.00
_cell.angle_beta   90.00
_cell.angle_gamma   90.00
#
_symmetry.space_group_name_H-M   'P 1'
#
loop_
_entity.id
_entity.type
_entity.pdbx_description
1 polymer ?
#
loop_
_entity_poly.entity_id
_entity_poly.type
_entity_poly.pdbx_seq_one_letter_code
_entity_poly.pdbx_strand_id
1 'polypeptide(L)'
;MSDITVEDEVPDEGQRCYKIVTERATYLYQKKGCAFSSLLDRDGKDWISYRPKGGPKGHYRGIPNMGYETFGHPGYETGETTLLEKSKELVRLKSTADGGAWDVEWTFRTTHAEMRALHVASPVWLLYEGTPGGKFRPDLQQILFSDGTRSLCSQTRKLETPDPKWVAFCDPKTKRSVALAYDGPDRFLDKYWPMGGKGGMTVFGFGRTDEQGFGFLIKSVPFTFSFALVESISYEEVSAYVADYMPVRR
;
A
#
# COMPACT_ATOMS: atom_id res chain seq x y z
N MET A 1 24.82 -5.14 -2.90
CA MET A 1 23.38 -4.93 -3.10
C MET A 1 22.71 -6.29 -3.00
N SER A 2 21.65 -6.43 -2.22
CA SER A 2 20.88 -7.67 -2.14
C SER A 2 20.08 -7.88 -3.43
N ASP A 3 20.05 -9.10 -3.95
CA ASP A 3 19.25 -9.44 -5.14
C ASP A 3 17.74 -9.39 -4.80
N ILE A 4 16.92 -8.84 -5.71
CA ILE A 4 15.47 -9.09 -5.72
C ILE A 4 15.18 -10.45 -6.35
N THR A 5 14.27 -11.22 -5.75
CA THR A 5 13.77 -12.47 -6.33
C THR A 5 12.26 -12.42 -6.51
N VAL A 6 11.77 -13.18 -7.49
CA VAL A 6 10.34 -13.40 -7.69
C VAL A 6 10.10 -14.87 -7.98
N GLU A 7 9.15 -15.43 -7.23
CA GLU A 7 8.53 -16.74 -7.44
C GLU A 7 7.10 -16.51 -7.95
N ASP A 8 6.67 -17.26 -8.96
CA ASP A 8 5.30 -17.23 -9.51
C ASP A 8 4.48 -18.41 -8.95
N GLU A 9 3.15 -18.30 -9.04
CA GLU A 9 2.17 -19.33 -8.65
C GLU A 9 2.19 -19.73 -7.16
N VAL A 10 2.73 -18.86 -6.30
CA VAL A 10 2.76 -19.07 -4.84
C VAL A 10 1.33 -18.94 -4.29
N PRO A 11 0.79 -19.94 -3.60
CA PRO A 11 -0.53 -19.83 -2.98
C PRO A 11 -0.48 -18.91 -1.76
N ASP A 12 -1.41 -17.96 -1.67
CA ASP A 12 -1.64 -17.14 -0.48
C ASP A 12 -3.11 -16.78 -0.34
N GLU A 13 -3.69 -17.03 0.83
CA GLU A 13 -5.04 -16.62 1.20
C GLU A 13 -6.11 -16.89 0.10
N GLY A 14 -6.01 -18.06 -0.54
CA GLY A 14 -6.98 -18.54 -1.54
C GLY A 14 -6.68 -18.16 -3.00
N GLN A 15 -5.62 -17.41 -3.31
CA GLN A 15 -5.25 -17.06 -4.68
C GLN A 15 -3.78 -17.38 -5.01
N ARG A 16 -3.47 -17.37 -6.32
CA ARG A 16 -2.10 -17.45 -6.85
C ARG A 16 -1.46 -16.08 -6.85
N CYS A 17 -0.23 -16.01 -6.35
CA CYS A 17 0.52 -14.78 -6.17
C CYS A 17 1.85 -14.81 -6.89
N TYR A 18 2.33 -13.61 -7.21
CA TYR A 18 3.76 -13.35 -7.25
C TYR A 18 4.26 -13.14 -5.82
N LYS A 19 5.27 -13.91 -5.42
CA LYS A 19 6.03 -13.66 -4.20
C LYS A 19 7.32 -12.95 -4.57
N ILE A 20 7.42 -11.68 -4.21
CA ILE A 20 8.60 -10.85 -4.47
C ILE A 20 9.37 -10.71 -3.16
N VAL A 21 10.66 -11.01 -3.15
CA VAL A 21 11.51 -10.91 -1.96
C VAL A 21 12.62 -9.91 -2.21
N THR A 22 12.77 -8.96 -1.29
CA THR A 22 13.90 -8.04 -1.17
C THR A 22 14.58 -8.26 0.18
N GLU A 23 15.71 -7.58 0.44
CA GLU A 23 16.32 -7.58 1.78
C GLU A 23 15.40 -7.01 2.87
N ARG A 24 14.45 -6.15 2.50
CA ARG A 24 13.58 -5.44 3.45
C ARG A 24 12.23 -6.08 3.65
N ALA A 25 11.69 -6.71 2.61
CA ALA A 25 10.31 -7.15 2.60
C ALA A 25 10.08 -8.38 1.74
N THR A 26 9.08 -9.18 2.10
CA THR A 26 8.43 -10.12 1.19
C THR A 26 7.03 -9.63 0.88
N TYR A 27 6.74 -9.48 -0.41
CA TYR A 27 5.44 -9.07 -0.94
C TYR A 27 4.72 -10.30 -1.47
N LEU A 28 3.45 -10.50 -1.10
CA LEU A 28 2.57 -11.46 -1.76
C LEU A 28 1.52 -10.67 -2.54
N TYR A 29 1.65 -10.70 -3.87
CA TYR A 29 0.79 -9.96 -4.80
C TYR A 29 -0.14 -10.92 -5.53
N GLN A 30 -1.43 -10.88 -5.20
CA GLN A 30 -2.45 -11.73 -5.81
C GLN A 30 -2.69 -11.34 -7.27
N LYS A 31 -2.53 -12.31 -8.17
CA LYS A 31 -2.53 -12.07 -9.62
C LYS A 31 -3.89 -11.60 -10.13
N LYS A 32 -4.98 -12.19 -9.62
CA LYS A 32 -6.36 -11.85 -10.02
C LYS A 32 -6.93 -10.65 -9.26
N GLY A 33 -6.52 -10.48 -8.01
CA GLY A 33 -6.90 -9.31 -7.20
C GLY A 33 -6.15 -8.03 -7.60
N CYS A 34 -5.04 -8.16 -8.33
CA CYS A 34 -4.15 -7.05 -8.70
C CYS A 34 -3.70 -6.23 -7.48
N ALA A 35 -3.39 -6.92 -6.38
CA ALA A 35 -3.16 -6.30 -5.08
C ALA A 35 -2.34 -7.16 -4.13
N PHE A 36 -1.80 -6.53 -3.10
CA PHE A 36 -1.05 -7.18 -2.03
C PHE A 36 -1.99 -7.73 -0.95
N SER A 37 -1.90 -9.03 -0.70
CA SER A 37 -2.49 -9.68 0.47
C SER A 37 -1.57 -9.62 1.69
N SER A 38 -0.25 -9.66 1.45
CA SER A 38 0.76 -9.68 2.52
C SER A 38 1.95 -8.76 2.22
N LEU A 39 2.45 -8.12 3.28
CA LEU A 39 3.72 -7.38 3.31
C LEU A 39 4.49 -7.79 4.55
N LEU A 40 5.37 -8.78 4.41
CA LEU A 40 6.14 -9.35 5.51
C LEU A 40 7.42 -8.53 5.72
N ASP A 41 7.67 -8.11 6.96
CA ASP A 41 8.98 -7.59 7.34
C ASP A 41 10.03 -8.69 7.51
N ARG A 42 11.29 -8.30 7.78
CA ARG A 42 12.40 -9.24 7.99
C ARG A 42 12.20 -10.23 9.16
N ASP A 43 11.28 -9.93 10.09
CA ASP A 43 10.93 -10.80 11.21
C ASP A 43 9.69 -11.68 10.90
N GLY A 44 9.18 -11.62 9.66
CA GLY A 44 7.98 -12.34 9.21
C GLY A 44 6.67 -11.75 9.71
N LYS A 45 6.64 -10.50 10.21
CA LYS A 45 5.40 -9.84 10.63
C LYS A 45 4.70 -9.26 9.42
N ASP A 46 3.43 -9.62 9.22
CA ASP A 46 2.65 -9.14 8.07
C ASP A 46 1.94 -7.80 8.34
N TRP A 47 2.38 -6.77 7.64
CA TRP A 47 1.88 -5.40 7.76
C TRP A 47 0.53 -5.19 7.07
N ILE A 48 0.05 -6.15 6.27
CA ILE A 48 -1.30 -6.13 5.70
C ILE A 48 -2.19 -7.12 6.45
N SER A 49 -1.78 -8.38 6.58
CA SER A 49 -2.53 -9.45 7.26
C SER A 49 -3.91 -9.69 6.64
N TYR A 50 -4.02 -9.70 5.31
CA TYR A 50 -5.26 -10.08 4.63
C TYR A 50 -5.67 -11.50 4.99
N ARG A 51 -6.99 -11.74 5.04
CA ARG A 51 -7.60 -13.08 5.14
C ARG A 51 -8.93 -13.07 4.41
N PRO A 52 -9.39 -14.15 3.75
CA PRO A 52 -10.62 -14.16 2.95
C PRO A 52 -11.92 -13.85 3.71
N LYS A 53 -11.88 -13.82 5.05
CA LYS A 53 -13.06 -13.61 5.91
C LYS A 53 -12.72 -12.71 7.09
N GLY A 54 -13.74 -12.15 7.75
CA GLY A 54 -13.56 -11.41 9.01
C GLY A 54 -13.60 -9.88 8.94
N GLY A 55 -14.03 -9.31 7.80
CA GLY A 55 -14.23 -7.86 7.63
C GLY A 55 -12.94 -7.07 7.92
N PRO A 56 -12.96 -6.07 8.83
CA PRO A 56 -11.77 -5.29 9.17
C PRO A 56 -10.65 -6.11 9.85
N LYS A 57 -10.94 -7.35 10.24
CA LYS A 57 -9.96 -8.30 10.80
C LYS A 57 -9.40 -9.26 9.77
N GLY A 58 -9.78 -9.11 8.50
CA GLY A 58 -9.37 -9.97 7.38
C GLY A 58 -9.68 -9.32 6.05
N HIS A 59 -10.80 -9.67 5.42
CA HIS A 59 -11.00 -9.45 3.97
C HIS A 59 -11.13 -8.00 3.52
N TYR A 60 -11.23 -7.03 4.42
CA TYR A 60 -11.13 -5.63 3.99
C TYR A 60 -9.68 -5.21 3.72
N ARG A 61 -8.70 -5.86 4.34
CA ARG A 61 -7.29 -5.46 4.28
C ARG A 61 -6.70 -5.58 2.87
N GLY A 62 -5.70 -4.76 2.58
CA GLY A 62 -5.00 -4.79 1.30
C GLY A 62 -4.27 -3.50 0.98
N ILE A 63 -3.41 -3.58 -0.03
CA ILE A 63 -2.82 -2.45 -0.75
C ILE A 63 -2.92 -2.78 -2.25
N PRO A 64 -3.31 -1.86 -3.15
CA PRO A 64 -3.73 -0.49 -2.88
C PRO A 64 -5.23 -0.35 -2.57
N ASN A 65 -6.05 -1.41 -2.65
CA ASN A 65 -7.53 -1.35 -2.58
C ASN A 65 -8.12 -0.11 -3.27
N MET A 66 -8.10 -0.06 -4.60
CA MET A 66 -8.31 1.19 -5.35
C MET A 66 -9.59 1.29 -6.18
N GLY A 67 -10.14 0.16 -6.64
CA GLY A 67 -11.43 0.09 -7.34
C GLY A 67 -12.41 -0.74 -6.53
N TYR A 68 -13.39 -0.09 -5.89
CA TYR A 68 -14.38 -0.78 -5.07
C TYR A 68 -15.09 -1.87 -5.87
N GLU A 69 -14.97 -3.12 -5.43
CA GLU A 69 -15.54 -4.32 -6.07
C GLU A 69 -15.15 -4.53 -7.55
N THR A 70 -14.12 -3.82 -8.03
CA THR A 70 -13.77 -3.77 -9.45
C THR A 70 -12.30 -4.02 -9.71
N PHE A 71 -11.38 -3.48 -8.91
CA PHE A 71 -9.94 -3.64 -9.19
C PHE A 71 -9.06 -3.39 -7.96
N GLY A 72 -7.93 -4.09 -7.91
CA GLY A 72 -6.82 -3.74 -7.02
C GLY A 72 -7.09 -4.01 -5.55
N HIS A 73 -7.79 -5.11 -5.22
CA HIS A 73 -8.02 -5.58 -3.85
C HIS A 73 -7.77 -7.10 -3.74
N PRO A 74 -7.09 -7.58 -2.68
CA PRO A 74 -6.85 -9.01 -2.50
C PRO A 74 -8.15 -9.78 -2.24
N GLY A 75 -8.35 -10.88 -2.96
CA GLY A 75 -9.56 -11.69 -2.92
C GLY A 75 -10.48 -11.45 -4.11
N TYR A 76 -10.29 -10.35 -4.86
CA TYR A 76 -11.02 -10.13 -6.10
C TYR A 76 -10.50 -11.03 -7.21
N GLU A 77 -11.38 -11.40 -8.14
CA GLU A 77 -11.04 -12.16 -9.34
C GLU A 77 -11.40 -11.38 -10.61
N THR A 78 -11.15 -10.07 -10.58
CA THR A 78 -11.62 -9.14 -11.62
C THR A 78 -10.53 -8.74 -12.62
N GLY A 79 -9.26 -8.98 -12.30
CA GLY A 79 -8.13 -8.62 -13.15
C GLY A 79 -7.18 -9.77 -13.46
N GLU A 80 -6.13 -9.42 -14.19
CA GLU A 80 -5.02 -10.30 -14.51
C GLU A 80 -3.71 -9.56 -14.26
N THR A 81 -2.69 -10.30 -13.83
CA THR A 81 -1.34 -9.76 -13.66
C THR A 81 -0.32 -10.63 -14.36
N THR A 82 0.56 -9.99 -15.13
CA THR A 82 1.66 -10.63 -15.84
C THR A 82 3.01 -10.07 -15.38
N LEU A 83 4.02 -10.94 -15.33
CA LEU A 83 5.41 -10.54 -15.15
C LEU A 83 5.96 -9.97 -16.46
N LEU A 84 6.41 -8.72 -16.44
CA LEU A 84 7.02 -8.04 -17.59
C LEU A 84 8.54 -8.17 -17.60
N GLU A 85 9.17 -7.97 -16.44
CA GLU A 85 10.62 -7.90 -16.32
C GLU A 85 11.08 -8.48 -14.99
N LYS A 86 12.23 -9.16 -15.01
CA LYS A 86 12.92 -9.68 -13.83
C LYS A 86 14.42 -9.55 -14.00
N SER A 87 15.07 -8.91 -13.03
CA SER A 87 16.52 -8.87 -12.86
C SER A 87 16.87 -8.99 -11.37
N LYS A 88 18.15 -8.86 -11.03
CA LYS A 88 18.61 -8.80 -9.63
C LYS A 88 18.32 -7.44 -8.97
N GLU A 89 17.95 -6.43 -9.74
CA GLU A 89 17.74 -5.06 -9.27
C GLU A 89 16.28 -4.63 -9.32
N LEU A 90 15.48 -5.29 -10.15
CA LEU A 90 14.13 -4.88 -10.50
C LEU A 90 13.23 -6.08 -10.82
N VAL A 91 11.96 -6.00 -10.41
CA VAL A 91 10.86 -6.81 -10.95
C VAL A 91 9.77 -5.87 -11.44
N ARG A 92 9.20 -6.11 -12.63
CA ARG A 92 8.02 -5.37 -13.13
C ARG A 92 6.85 -6.29 -13.38
N LEU A 93 5.70 -5.91 -12.85
CA LEU A 93 4.41 -6.56 -13.12
C LEU A 93 3.49 -5.57 -13.83
N LYS A 94 2.60 -6.09 -14.68
CA LYS A 94 1.49 -5.33 -15.25
C LYS A 94 0.18 -5.96 -14.84
N SER A 95 -0.73 -5.15 -14.34
CA SER A 95 -2.08 -5.57 -13.97
C SER A 95 -3.11 -4.86 -14.84
N THR A 96 -4.02 -5.64 -15.42
CA THR A 96 -5.07 -5.13 -16.31
C THR A 96 -6.41 -5.78 -16.00
N ALA A 97 -7.50 -5.04 -16.22
CA ALA A 97 -8.86 -5.56 -16.17
C ALA A 97 -9.75 -4.85 -17.21
N ASP A 98 -10.94 -5.41 -17.47
CA ASP A 98 -11.97 -4.82 -18.32
C ASP A 98 -11.45 -4.35 -19.69
N GLY A 99 -10.68 -5.21 -20.37
CA GLY A 99 -10.14 -4.90 -21.70
C GLY A 99 -9.12 -3.74 -21.72
N GLY A 100 -8.49 -3.45 -20.59
CA GLY A 100 -7.48 -2.38 -20.45
C GLY A 100 -8.04 -1.05 -19.93
N ALA A 101 -9.30 -1.02 -19.49
CA ALA A 101 -9.85 0.13 -18.78
C ALA A 101 -9.15 0.35 -17.43
N TRP A 102 -8.66 -0.74 -16.82
CA TRP A 102 -7.65 -0.71 -15.78
C TRP A 102 -6.30 -1.10 -16.38
N ASP A 103 -5.28 -0.24 -16.22
CA ASP A 103 -3.92 -0.51 -16.65
C ASP A 103 -2.94 0.13 -15.65
N VAL A 104 -2.30 -0.71 -14.82
CA VAL A 104 -1.31 -0.29 -13.85
C VAL A 104 -0.06 -1.15 -13.95
N GLU A 105 1.10 -0.52 -13.76
CA GLU A 105 2.39 -1.21 -13.72
C GLU A 105 3.00 -1.09 -12.32
N TRP A 106 3.41 -2.22 -11.75
CA TRP A 106 4.17 -2.27 -10.51
C TRP A 106 5.65 -2.48 -10.81
N THR A 107 6.50 -1.62 -10.28
CA THR A 107 7.96 -1.71 -10.27
C THR A 107 8.41 -1.97 -8.84
N PHE A 108 9.06 -3.11 -8.63
CA PHE A 108 9.68 -3.47 -7.35
C PHE A 108 11.17 -3.26 -7.45
N ARG A 109 11.70 -2.46 -6.52
CA ARG A 109 13.13 -2.29 -6.32
C ARG A 109 13.51 -2.88 -4.96
N THR A 110 14.80 -2.98 -4.70
CA THR A 110 15.30 -3.45 -3.40
C THR A 110 14.81 -2.60 -2.22
N THR A 111 14.42 -1.34 -2.47
CA THR A 111 14.01 -0.37 -1.44
C THR A 111 12.50 -0.17 -1.31
N HIS A 112 11.71 -0.35 -2.36
CA HIS A 112 10.28 -0.01 -2.37
C HIS A 112 9.52 -0.71 -3.51
N ALA A 113 8.20 -0.66 -3.43
CA ALA A 113 7.30 -0.96 -4.54
C ALA A 113 6.67 0.35 -5.04
N GLU A 114 6.58 0.51 -6.36
CA GLU A 114 5.99 1.67 -7.03
C GLU A 114 4.94 1.20 -8.03
N MET A 115 3.73 1.73 -7.93
CA MET A 115 2.67 1.58 -8.93
C MET A 115 2.59 2.84 -9.77
N ARG A 116 2.60 2.67 -11.09
CA ARG A 116 2.22 3.72 -12.04
C ARG A 116 0.89 3.36 -12.66
N ALA A 117 -0.14 4.18 -12.42
CA ALA A 117 -1.43 4.01 -13.07
C ALA A 117 -1.43 4.74 -14.41
N LEU A 118 -1.65 4.01 -15.50
CA LEU A 118 -1.76 4.54 -16.86
C LEU A 118 -3.22 4.82 -17.21
N HIS A 119 -4.11 3.89 -16.87
CA HIS A 119 -5.57 4.05 -16.99
C HIS A 119 -6.27 3.54 -15.73
N VAL A 120 -7.36 4.23 -15.37
CA VAL A 120 -8.31 3.81 -14.33
C VAL A 120 -9.72 3.94 -14.89
N ALA A 121 -10.55 2.90 -14.73
CA ALA A 121 -11.88 2.86 -15.34
C ALA A 121 -12.89 3.80 -14.65
N SER A 122 -12.63 4.14 -13.39
CA SER A 122 -13.41 5.07 -12.57
C SER A 122 -12.48 5.88 -11.67
N PRO A 123 -12.96 6.95 -11.03
CA PRO A 123 -12.23 7.57 -9.93
C PRO A 123 -11.88 6.53 -8.87
N VAL A 124 -10.71 6.70 -8.25
CA VAL A 124 -10.13 5.79 -7.27
C VAL A 124 -9.78 6.51 -5.96
N TRP A 125 -9.53 5.70 -4.94
CA TRP A 125 -8.70 6.06 -3.80
C TRP A 125 -7.49 5.12 -3.80
N LEU A 126 -6.47 5.41 -2.98
CA LEU A 126 -5.35 4.49 -2.77
C LEU A 126 -5.26 4.23 -1.27
N LEU A 127 -5.66 3.03 -0.86
CA LEU A 127 -5.74 2.65 0.54
C LEU A 127 -4.54 1.83 1.02
N TYR A 128 -4.26 2.05 2.30
CA TYR A 128 -3.60 1.05 3.13
C TYR A 128 -4.55 0.61 4.23
N GLU A 129 -5.03 -0.62 4.08
CA GLU A 129 -5.84 -1.29 5.08
C GLU A 129 -5.06 -2.47 5.64
N GLY A 130 -4.50 -2.32 6.84
CA GLY A 130 -3.56 -3.30 7.36
C GLY A 130 -3.27 -3.20 8.84
N THR A 131 -2.24 -3.94 9.25
CA THR A 131 -1.85 -4.11 10.65
C THR A 131 -0.37 -3.78 10.83
N PRO A 132 -0.01 -2.50 11.05
CA PRO A 132 1.38 -2.12 11.24
C PRO A 132 2.09 -3.02 12.26
N GLY A 133 3.31 -3.45 11.96
CA GLY A 133 4.09 -4.37 12.81
C GLY A 133 3.42 -5.72 13.08
N GLY A 134 2.57 -6.23 12.18
CA GLY A 134 1.92 -7.55 12.28
C GLY A 134 0.65 -7.59 13.14
N LYS A 135 0.29 -6.49 13.80
CA LYS A 135 -0.88 -6.44 14.68
C LYS A 135 -1.29 -5.01 14.95
N PHE A 136 -2.55 -4.70 14.67
CA PHE A 136 -3.09 -3.38 14.93
C PHE A 136 -3.17 -3.09 16.44
N ARG A 137 -2.48 -2.04 16.86
CA ARG A 137 -2.35 -1.54 18.23
C ARG A 137 -2.52 -0.01 18.21
N PRO A 138 -3.75 0.48 17.99
CA PRO A 138 -3.99 1.90 17.69
C PRO A 138 -3.52 2.86 18.79
N ASP A 139 -3.52 2.41 20.05
CA ASP A 139 -3.10 3.23 21.19
C ASP A 139 -1.57 3.32 21.36
N LEU A 140 -0.80 2.54 20.59
CA LEU A 140 0.66 2.54 20.60
C LEU A 140 1.26 3.00 19.28
N GLN A 141 0.57 2.70 18.18
CA GLN A 141 1.04 2.98 16.83
C GLN A 141 0.77 4.44 16.46
N GLN A 142 1.64 4.99 15.62
CA GLN A 142 1.58 6.38 15.22
C GLN A 142 1.50 6.51 13.71
N ILE A 143 0.90 7.61 13.28
CA ILE A 143 0.99 8.13 11.92
C ILE A 143 2.00 9.27 11.97
N LEU A 144 3.00 9.20 11.10
CA LEU A 144 3.99 10.24 10.87
C LEU A 144 3.68 10.89 9.53
N PHE A 145 3.63 12.22 9.49
CA PHE A 145 3.33 13.00 8.30
C PHE A 145 4.60 13.63 7.71
N SER A 146 4.49 14.11 6.47
CA SER A 146 5.58 14.72 5.71
C SER A 146 6.14 16.01 6.30
N ASP A 147 5.38 16.69 7.15
CA ASP A 147 5.81 17.88 7.91
C ASP A 147 6.43 17.54 9.27
N GLY A 148 6.58 16.26 9.59
CA GLY A 148 7.12 15.76 10.86
C GLY A 148 6.11 15.69 12.00
N THR A 149 4.86 16.11 11.78
CA THR A 149 3.81 15.96 12.79
C THR A 149 3.42 14.49 12.98
N ARG A 150 2.82 14.19 14.15
CA ARG A 150 2.41 12.83 14.51
C ARG A 150 1.01 12.79 15.08
N SER A 151 0.34 11.66 14.87
CA SER A 151 -0.94 11.32 15.51
C SER A 151 -0.91 9.87 15.99
N LEU A 152 -1.69 9.54 17.02
CA LEU A 152 -1.95 8.15 17.36
C LEU A 152 -2.88 7.52 16.32
N CYS A 153 -2.68 6.24 16.03
CA CYS A 153 -3.57 5.45 15.18
C CYS A 153 -4.96 5.24 15.80
N SER A 154 -5.18 5.55 17.08
CA SER A 154 -6.50 5.55 17.72
C SER A 154 -7.38 6.75 17.32
N GLN A 155 -6.82 7.75 16.63
CA GLN A 155 -7.51 8.99 16.29
C GLN A 155 -7.87 9.05 14.82
N THR A 156 -9.15 9.27 14.51
CA THR A 156 -9.61 9.59 13.15
C THR A 156 -9.08 10.95 12.71
N ARG A 157 -8.70 11.07 11.43
CA ARG A 157 -8.18 12.31 10.83
C ARG A 157 -8.75 12.51 9.43
N LYS A 158 -9.23 13.73 9.17
CA LYS A 158 -9.27 14.29 7.82
C LYS A 158 -7.95 15.03 7.62
N LEU A 159 -7.28 14.76 6.50
CA LEU A 159 -5.90 15.15 6.28
C LEU A 159 -5.82 15.99 5.01
N GLU A 160 -5.27 17.18 5.11
CA GLU A 160 -4.54 17.77 4.00
C GLU A 160 -3.11 17.27 4.15
N THR A 161 -2.78 16.12 3.56
CA THR A 161 -1.40 15.61 3.64
C THR A 161 -0.48 16.64 2.97
N PRO A 162 0.52 17.20 3.69
CA PRO A 162 1.40 18.22 3.14
C PRO A 162 2.23 17.68 1.97
N ASP A 163 2.60 18.56 1.05
CA ASP A 163 3.59 18.22 0.02
C ASP A 163 5.01 18.17 0.64
N PRO A 164 5.86 17.19 0.27
CA PRO A 164 5.57 16.06 -0.60
C PRO A 164 4.61 15.06 0.06
N LYS A 165 3.62 14.56 -0.68
CA LYS A 165 2.50 13.75 -0.15
C LYS A 165 2.94 12.34 0.28
N TRP A 166 3.37 12.22 1.53
CA TRP A 166 3.61 10.94 2.19
C TRP A 166 3.13 10.90 3.63
N VAL A 167 2.82 9.68 4.07
CA VAL A 167 2.55 9.32 5.45
C VAL A 167 3.27 8.02 5.80
N ALA A 168 3.58 7.80 7.07
CA ALA A 168 4.13 6.53 7.53
C ALA A 168 3.39 6.02 8.77
N PHE A 169 3.08 4.73 8.79
CA PHE A 169 2.49 4.06 9.94
C PHE A 169 3.60 3.38 10.73
N CYS A 170 3.92 3.94 11.89
CA CYS A 170 5.03 3.54 12.75
C CYS A 170 4.56 2.56 13.83
N ASP A 171 5.26 1.42 13.95
CA ASP A 171 5.09 0.51 15.08
C ASP A 171 6.31 0.57 16.02
N PRO A 172 6.14 1.07 17.25
CA PRO A 172 7.28 1.23 18.17
C PRO A 172 7.85 -0.10 18.68
N LYS A 173 7.10 -1.22 18.57
CA LYS A 173 7.62 -2.54 18.99
C LYS A 173 8.58 -3.12 17.99
N THR A 174 8.31 -2.96 16.69
CA THR A 174 9.23 -3.37 15.63
C THR A 174 10.29 -2.32 15.34
N LYS A 175 10.09 -1.06 15.76
CA LYS A 175 10.89 0.11 15.37
C LYS A 175 10.93 0.29 13.85
N ARG A 176 9.86 -0.09 13.17
CA ARG A 176 9.69 0.05 11.72
C ARG A 176 8.48 0.90 11.40
N SER A 177 8.42 1.33 10.15
CA SER A 177 7.24 1.93 9.57
C SER A 177 6.95 1.35 8.19
N VAL A 178 5.68 1.40 7.79
CA VAL A 178 5.31 1.35 6.38
C VAL A 178 5.04 2.79 5.92
N ALA A 179 5.85 3.28 4.99
CA ALA A 179 5.71 4.60 4.39
C ALA A 179 4.96 4.48 3.06
N LEU A 180 3.98 5.35 2.84
CA LEU A 180 3.14 5.43 1.66
C LEU A 180 3.30 6.82 1.04
N ALA A 181 3.36 6.86 -0.28
CA ALA A 181 3.63 8.07 -1.03
C ALA A 181 2.74 8.14 -2.27
N TYR A 182 2.30 9.36 -2.60
CA TYR A 182 1.50 9.63 -3.79
C TYR A 182 2.08 10.82 -4.55
N ASP A 183 2.34 10.63 -5.85
CA ASP A 183 2.63 11.70 -6.80
C ASP A 183 1.59 11.65 -7.93
N GLY A 184 0.79 12.69 -8.06
CA GLY A 184 -0.18 12.81 -9.12
C GLY A 184 -0.65 14.26 -9.29
N PRO A 185 -1.43 14.57 -10.31
CA PRO A 185 -1.89 15.95 -10.56
C PRO A 185 -3.01 16.37 -9.59
N ASP A 186 -3.71 15.40 -9.01
CA ASP A 186 -4.85 15.61 -8.17
C ASP A 186 -4.42 16.02 -6.74
N ARG A 187 -5.06 17.05 -6.19
CA ARG A 187 -4.82 17.56 -4.82
C ARG A 187 -6.13 17.47 -4.05
N PHE A 188 -6.32 16.36 -3.35
CA PHE A 188 -7.51 16.10 -2.57
C PHE A 188 -7.19 15.88 -1.11
N LEU A 189 -8.25 15.94 -0.28
CA LEU A 189 -8.20 15.49 1.09
C LEU A 189 -7.96 13.99 1.15
N ASP A 190 -7.13 13.62 2.10
CA ASP A 190 -6.82 12.26 2.48
C ASP A 190 -7.50 11.97 3.82
N LYS A 191 -7.60 10.70 4.18
CA LYS A 191 -8.31 10.33 5.40
C LYS A 191 -7.71 9.13 6.06
N TYR A 192 -7.73 9.15 7.39
CA TYR A 192 -7.41 8.03 8.23
C TYR A 192 -8.49 7.77 9.28
N TRP A 193 -8.80 6.51 9.55
CA TRP A 193 -9.46 6.09 10.79
C TRP A 193 -9.08 4.66 11.19
N PRO A 194 -9.13 4.34 12.50
CA PRO A 194 -9.07 2.95 12.96
C PRO A 194 -10.40 2.24 12.70
N MET A 195 -10.36 0.98 12.23
CA MET A 195 -11.58 0.18 12.04
C MET A 195 -11.46 -1.19 12.74
N GLY A 196 -12.56 -1.68 13.33
CA GLY A 196 -12.68 -3.06 13.83
C GLY A 196 -12.14 -3.31 15.25
N GLY A 197 -11.69 -2.27 15.96
CA GLY A 197 -11.26 -2.35 17.36
C GLY A 197 -10.13 -3.36 17.59
N LYS A 198 -10.26 -4.20 18.64
CA LYS A 198 -9.27 -5.24 18.95
C LYS A 198 -9.12 -6.24 17.80
N GLY A 199 -7.93 -6.24 17.19
CA GLY A 199 -7.61 -7.07 16.02
C GLY A 199 -8.09 -6.49 14.69
N GLY A 200 -8.51 -5.21 14.69
CA GLY A 200 -8.90 -4.46 13.51
C GLY A 200 -7.72 -4.03 12.64
N MET A 201 -7.82 -2.87 12.01
CA MET A 201 -6.86 -2.39 11.01
C MET A 201 -6.79 -0.86 10.95
N THR A 202 -5.73 -0.37 10.32
CA THR A 202 -5.68 0.98 9.73
C THR A 202 -6.68 1.05 8.59
N VAL A 203 -7.28 2.22 8.37
CA VAL A 203 -7.91 2.57 7.10
C VAL A 203 -7.40 3.95 6.72
N PHE A 204 -6.37 3.96 5.88
CA PHE A 204 -5.85 5.20 5.29
C PHE A 204 -6.19 5.23 3.81
N GLY A 205 -6.51 6.40 3.28
CA GLY A 205 -6.71 6.58 1.84
C GLY A 205 -6.22 7.93 1.34
N PHE A 206 -5.41 7.92 0.30
CA PHE A 206 -5.22 9.09 -0.55
C PHE A 206 -6.49 9.33 -1.39
N GLY A 207 -6.93 10.58 -1.47
CA GLY A 207 -8.11 10.96 -2.25
C GLY A 207 -9.42 10.36 -1.75
N ARG A 208 -9.68 10.47 -0.45
CA ARG A 208 -10.89 9.93 0.22
C ARG A 208 -11.54 10.94 1.16
N THR A 209 -12.84 11.21 0.99
CA THR A 209 -13.55 12.25 1.78
C THR A 209 -14.54 11.74 2.84
N ASP A 210 -15.22 10.61 2.62
CA ASP A 210 -16.33 10.17 3.48
C ASP A 210 -16.01 8.96 4.39
N GLU A 211 -16.85 8.75 5.41
CA GLU A 211 -16.84 7.50 6.23
C GLU A 211 -17.76 6.44 5.61
N GLN A 212 -18.67 6.87 4.71
CA GLN A 212 -19.75 6.07 4.14
C GLN A 212 -19.39 5.38 2.83
N GLY A 213 -18.16 5.56 2.33
CA GLY A 213 -17.51 4.53 1.53
C GLY A 213 -17.55 4.69 0.02
N PHE A 214 -17.82 5.89 -0.52
CA PHE A 214 -17.80 6.11 -1.98
C PHE A 214 -17.16 7.44 -2.42
N GLY A 215 -16.50 8.15 -1.51
CA GLY A 215 -15.77 9.37 -1.85
C GLY A 215 -14.45 9.09 -2.58
N PHE A 216 -14.52 8.61 -3.83
CA PHE A 216 -13.36 8.49 -4.73
C PHE A 216 -13.03 9.85 -5.34
N LEU A 217 -11.77 10.26 -5.25
CA LEU A 217 -11.39 11.59 -5.72
C LEU A 217 -10.35 11.53 -6.83
N ILE A 218 -9.41 10.58 -6.80
CA ILE A 218 -8.31 10.50 -7.77
C ILE A 218 -8.88 10.03 -9.11
N LYS A 219 -8.80 10.87 -10.13
CA LYS A 219 -9.35 10.59 -11.47
C LYS A 219 -8.34 10.84 -12.59
N SER A 220 -7.32 11.62 -12.31
CA SER A 220 -6.37 12.10 -13.30
C SER A 220 -5.14 11.18 -13.34
N VAL A 221 -4.88 10.62 -14.53
CA VAL A 221 -3.70 9.78 -14.83
C VAL A 221 -2.70 10.54 -15.73
N PRO A 222 -1.40 10.18 -15.73
CA PRO A 222 -0.80 9.19 -14.86
C PRO A 222 -0.55 9.72 -13.44
N PHE A 223 -0.63 8.81 -12.48
CA PHE A 223 -0.15 9.03 -11.10
C PHE A 223 0.71 7.86 -10.65
N THR A 224 1.50 8.11 -9.63
CA THR A 224 2.40 7.17 -8.98
C THR A 224 1.99 6.99 -7.53
N PHE A 225 1.95 5.75 -7.07
CA PHE A 225 1.75 5.39 -5.67
C PHE A 225 2.89 4.46 -5.26
N SER A 226 3.62 4.78 -4.20
CA SER A 226 4.72 3.96 -3.75
C SER A 226 4.63 3.64 -2.27
N PHE A 227 5.19 2.50 -1.88
CA PHE A 227 5.32 2.15 -0.48
C PHE A 227 6.54 1.31 -0.18
N ALA A 228 7.01 1.40 1.07
CA ALA A 228 8.16 0.68 1.56
C ALA A 228 8.09 0.39 3.06
N LEU A 229 8.78 -0.66 3.48
CA LEU A 229 9.14 -0.87 4.89
C LEU A 229 10.44 -0.14 5.21
N VAL A 230 10.38 0.74 6.21
CA VAL A 230 11.51 1.53 6.69
C VAL A 230 11.92 1.01 8.06
N GLU A 231 13.23 0.81 8.28
CA GLU A 231 13.81 0.36 9.56
C GLU A 231 13.96 1.51 10.55
N SER A 232 12.95 2.37 10.60
CA SER A 232 12.89 3.47 11.53
C SER A 232 11.46 3.92 11.77
N ILE A 233 11.32 4.64 12.88
CA ILE A 233 10.15 5.44 13.23
C ILE A 233 10.51 6.91 13.43
N SER A 234 11.78 7.33 13.26
CA SER A 234 12.20 8.73 13.37
C SER A 234 11.74 9.51 12.15
N TYR A 235 11.51 10.82 12.31
CA TYR A 235 11.09 11.64 11.17
C TYR A 235 12.23 11.75 10.16
N GLU A 236 13.43 12.00 10.64
CA GLU A 236 14.61 12.28 9.85
C GLU A 236 14.97 11.09 8.95
N GLU A 237 14.99 9.87 9.50
CA GLU A 237 15.35 8.67 8.74
C GLU A 237 14.21 8.25 7.80
N VAL A 238 12.94 8.37 8.21
CA VAL A 238 11.81 8.05 7.33
C VAL A 238 11.70 9.04 6.18
N SER A 239 11.82 10.34 6.45
CA SER A 239 11.76 11.40 5.45
C SER A 239 12.89 11.26 4.43
N ALA A 240 14.14 11.05 4.90
CA ALA A 240 15.27 10.80 4.02
C ALA A 240 15.07 9.55 3.15
N TYR A 241 14.56 8.46 3.75
CA TYR A 241 14.30 7.23 3.01
C TYR A 241 13.22 7.42 1.94
N VAL A 242 12.12 8.11 2.24
CA VAL A 242 11.05 8.41 1.28
C VAL A 242 11.55 9.30 0.14
N ALA A 243 12.41 10.27 0.43
CA ALA A 243 12.98 11.16 -0.58
C ALA A 243 13.80 10.42 -1.65
N ASP A 244 14.37 9.25 -1.34
CA ASP A 244 15.14 8.45 -2.29
C ASP A 244 14.27 7.75 -3.36
N TYR A 245 12.97 7.56 -3.11
CA TYR A 245 12.08 6.84 -4.02
C TYR A 245 10.73 7.49 -4.31
N MET A 246 10.45 8.65 -3.73
CA MET A 246 9.46 9.53 -4.33
C MET A 246 10.12 10.30 -5.47
N PRO A 247 9.67 10.12 -6.72
CA PRO A 247 10.06 11.03 -7.78
C PRO A 247 9.45 12.40 -7.46
N VAL A 248 10.20 13.24 -6.73
CA VAL A 248 9.89 14.66 -6.66
C VAL A 248 9.99 15.16 -8.09
N ARG A 249 8.86 15.48 -8.72
CA ARG A 249 8.88 16.21 -9.98
C ARG A 249 9.66 17.51 -9.73
N ARG A 250 10.80 17.64 -10.39
CA ARG A 250 11.37 18.96 -10.69
C ARG A 250 10.48 19.66 -11.70
#